data_AF-A0A1B8CUP0-F1
#
_entry.id   AF-A0A1B8CUP0-F1
#
_cell.length_a   1.000
_cell.length_b   1.000
_cell.length_c   1.000
_cell.angle_alpha   90.00
_cell.angle_beta   90.00
_cell.angle_gamma   90.00
#
_symmetry.space_group_name_H-M   'P 1'
#
loop_
_entity.id
_entity.type
_entity.pdbx_description
1 polymer ?
#
loop_
_entity_poly.entity_id
_entity_poly.type
_entity_poly.pdbx_seq_one_letter_code
_entity_poly.pdbx_strand_id
1 'polypeptide(L)'
;MSSEIAALEAEIKEYRLQLETVQLGLQSDPSNAELLELKNELDQVIALSQSAIADIAPPSAPPKAQHKASSSAAAAAPSAPEKWKRENHPKFRDAAPAPPQQEEEEAREKPNFQVNDMVLAKWHSGDKGFYPARIT
;
A
#
# COMPACT_ATOMS: atom_id res chain seq x y z
N MET A 1 14.88 -17.63 -9.06
CA MET A 1 15.43 -16.96 -7.86
C MET A 1 16.33 -15.79 -8.24
N SER A 2 17.45 -15.96 -8.95
CA SER A 2 18.32 -14.81 -9.30
C SER A 2 17.65 -13.72 -10.14
N SER A 3 16.79 -14.09 -11.09
CA SER A 3 16.03 -13.11 -11.90
C SER A 3 14.95 -12.36 -11.10
N GLU A 4 14.43 -12.99 -10.05
CA GLU A 4 13.37 -12.41 -9.20
C GLU A 4 13.98 -11.44 -8.19
N ILE A 5 15.14 -11.77 -7.63
CA ILE A 5 15.96 -10.85 -6.83
C ILE A 5 16.32 -9.62 -7.67
N ALA A 6 16.81 -9.80 -8.90
CA ALA A 6 17.18 -8.70 -9.77
C ALA A 6 15.99 -7.78 -10.14
N ALA A 7 14.78 -8.35 -10.30
CA ALA A 7 13.56 -7.59 -10.52
C ALA A 7 13.20 -6.75 -9.28
N LEU A 8 13.17 -7.37 -8.09
CA LEU A 8 12.89 -6.68 -6.83
C LEU A 8 13.93 -5.57 -6.53
N GLU A 9 15.20 -5.80 -6.85
CA GLU A 9 16.26 -4.78 -6.72
C GLU A 9 16.05 -3.61 -7.69
N ALA A 10 15.55 -3.86 -8.90
CA ALA A 10 15.20 -2.81 -9.85
C ALA A 10 13.99 -2.00 -9.37
N GLU A 11 12.95 -2.67 -8.86
CA GLU A 11 11.76 -2.02 -8.29
C GLU A 11 12.13 -1.16 -7.07
N ILE A 12 12.99 -1.64 -6.17
CA ILE A 12 13.49 -0.84 -5.04
C ILE A 12 14.18 0.45 -5.53
N LYS A 13 14.96 0.37 -6.61
CA LYS A 13 15.64 1.57 -7.16
C LYS A 13 14.61 2.58 -7.69
N GLU A 14 13.58 2.10 -8.38
CA GLU A 14 12.48 2.94 -8.88
C GLU A 14 11.72 3.61 -7.73
N TYR A 15 11.33 2.85 -6.70
CA TYR A 15 10.63 3.41 -5.54
C TYR A 15 11.48 4.43 -4.79
N ARG A 16 12.80 4.27 -4.73
CA ARG A 16 13.71 5.25 -4.13
C ARG A 16 13.77 6.55 -4.95
N LEU A 17 13.72 6.46 -6.27
CA LEU A 17 13.64 7.64 -7.14
C LEU A 17 12.33 8.40 -6.95
N GLN A 18 11.21 7.67 -6.84
CA GLN A 18 9.91 8.27 -6.51
C GLN A 18 9.92 8.93 -5.13
N LEU A 19 10.55 8.29 -4.14
CA LEU A 19 10.70 8.84 -2.79
C LEU A 19 11.48 10.17 -2.82
N GLU A 20 12.55 10.27 -3.62
CA GLU A 20 13.30 11.52 -3.78
C GLU A 20 12.43 12.63 -4.40
N THR A 21 11.62 12.29 -5.40
CA THR A 21 10.67 13.22 -6.02
C THR A 21 9.60 13.71 -5.02
N VAL A 22 9.05 12.79 -4.21
CA VAL A 22 8.10 13.12 -3.14
C VAL A 22 8.74 13.99 -2.06
N GLN A 23 9.99 13.69 -1.69
CA GLN A 23 10.75 14.50 -0.74
C GLN A 23 10.99 15.92 -1.27
N LEU A 24 11.27 16.09 -2.57
CA LEU A 24 11.39 17.41 -3.18
C LEU A 24 10.06 18.18 -3.15
N GLY A 25 8.94 17.51 -3.40
CA GLY A 25 7.60 18.08 -3.22
C GLY A 25 7.35 18.52 -1.78
N LEU A 26 7.73 17.69 -0.80
CA LEU A 26 7.63 17.99 0.63
C LEU A 26 8.57 19.12 1.09
N GLN A 27 9.67 19.38 0.39
CA GLN A 27 10.48 20.57 0.67
C GLN A 27 9.74 21.86 0.32
N SER A 28 8.91 21.82 -0.72
CA SER A 28 8.09 22.95 -1.15
C SER A 28 6.84 23.10 -0.28
N ASP A 29 6.22 21.99 0.13
CA ASP A 29 5.09 21.96 1.06
C ASP A 29 5.25 20.83 2.09
N PRO A 30 5.80 21.12 3.28
CA PRO A 30 6.05 20.11 4.31
C PRO A 30 4.78 19.65 5.04
N SER A 31 3.63 20.31 4.83
CA SER A 31 2.37 20.00 5.49
C SER A 31 1.39 19.23 4.59
N ASN A 32 1.79 18.96 3.34
CA ASN A 32 0.97 18.22 2.38
C ASN A 32 0.76 16.77 2.85
N ALA A 33 -0.46 16.49 3.33
CA ALA A 33 -0.83 15.19 3.90
C ALA A 33 -0.73 14.04 2.88
N GLU A 34 -1.05 14.28 1.61
CA GLU A 34 -0.99 13.26 0.55
C GLU A 34 0.47 12.85 0.27
N LEU A 35 1.39 13.81 0.20
CA LEU A 35 2.81 13.51 -0.01
C LEU A 35 3.45 12.83 1.21
N LEU A 36 3.01 13.18 2.43
CA LEU A 36 3.44 12.50 3.65
C LEU A 36 2.97 11.05 3.71
N GLU A 37 1.73 10.80 3.30
CA GLU A 37 1.16 9.45 3.18
C GLU A 37 1.92 8.64 2.12
N LEU A 38 2.08 9.19 0.91
CA LEU A 38 2.79 8.54 -0.19
C LEU A 38 4.25 8.20 0.16
N LYS A 39 4.96 9.10 0.86
CA LYS A 39 6.31 8.81 1.38
C LYS A 39 6.29 7.58 2.29
N ASN A 40 5.33 7.50 3.21
CA ASN A 40 5.22 6.39 4.16
C ASN A 40 4.84 5.07 3.47
N GLU A 41 4.00 5.11 2.44
CA GLU A 41 3.69 3.94 1.62
C GLU A 41 4.93 3.46 0.84
N LEU A 42 5.67 4.36 0.20
CA LEU A 42 6.89 4.03 -0.54
C LEU A 42 7.96 3.40 0.37
N ASP A 43 8.14 3.93 1.58
CA ASP A 43 9.10 3.38 2.56
C ASP A 43 8.72 1.95 2.98
N GLN A 44 7.42 1.71 3.21
CA GLN A 44 6.90 0.38 3.54
C GLN A 44 7.07 -0.61 2.39
N VAL A 45 6.75 -0.22 1.14
CA VAL A 45 6.92 -1.10 -0.03
C VAL A 45 8.39 -1.44 -0.24
N ILE A 46 9.30 -0.47 -0.11
CA ILE A 46 10.75 -0.71 -0.17
C ILE A 46 11.18 -1.71 0.91
N ALA A 47 10.72 -1.53 2.15
CA ALA A 47 11.07 -2.43 3.25
C ALA A 47 10.56 -3.87 3.02
N LEU A 48 9.33 -4.02 2.50
CA LEU A 48 8.76 -5.32 2.15
C LEU A 48 9.55 -6.00 1.03
N SER A 49 9.90 -5.26 -0.04
CA SER A 49 10.69 -5.80 -1.14
C SER A 49 12.10 -6.20 -0.69
N GLN A 50 12.73 -5.43 0.19
CA GLN A 50 14.02 -5.81 0.79
C GLN A 50 13.90 -7.09 1.62
N SER A 51 12.82 -7.24 2.40
CA SER A 51 12.56 -8.46 3.16
C SER A 51 12.30 -9.66 2.25
N ALA A 52 11.61 -9.46 1.13
CA ALA A 52 11.38 -10.50 0.13
C ALA A 52 12.69 -10.96 -0.51
N ILE A 53 13.59 -10.03 -0.84
CA ILE A 53 14.94 -10.37 -1.31
C ILE A 53 15.69 -11.20 -0.26
N ALA A 54 15.61 -10.81 1.02
CA ALA A 54 16.28 -11.53 2.10
C ALA A 54 15.74 -12.96 2.32
N ASP A 55 14.45 -13.19 2.07
CA ASP A 55 13.81 -14.50 2.15
C ASP A 55 14.16 -15.41 0.95
N ILE A 56 14.23 -14.82 -0.25
CA ILE A 56 14.54 -15.54 -1.50
C ILE A 56 16.05 -15.76 -1.65
N ALA A 57 16.89 -14.93 -1.01
CA ALA A 57 18.34 -15.12 -0.98
C ALA A 57 18.68 -16.46 -0.30
N PRO A 58 19.53 -17.31 -0.91
CA PRO A 58 19.83 -18.62 -0.36
C PRO A 58 20.42 -18.50 1.06
N PRO A 59 19.99 -19.33 2.02
CA PRO A 59 20.55 -19.32 3.36
C PRO A 59 21.98 -19.83 3.30
N SER A 60 22.95 -18.91 3.34
CA SER A 60 24.30 -19.27 3.77
C SER A 60 24.27 -19.45 5.30
N ALA A 61 23.89 -20.67 5.71
CA ALA A 61 23.93 -21.27 7.06
C ALA A 61 22.92 -20.80 8.14
N PRO A 62 22.36 -21.73 8.97
CA PRO A 62 21.45 -21.41 10.08
C PRO A 62 22.21 -21.36 11.44
N PRO A 63 21.55 -21.20 12.61
CA PRO A 63 21.61 -19.99 13.44
C PRO A 63 22.40 -20.19 14.75
N LYS A 64 22.95 -19.12 15.33
CA LYS A 64 23.37 -19.12 16.74
C LYS A 64 22.41 -18.30 17.58
N ALA A 65 21.48 -18.99 18.22
CA ALA A 65 20.81 -18.50 19.41
C ALA A 65 21.85 -18.30 20.52
N GLN A 66 21.85 -17.12 21.15
CA GLN A 66 22.25 -16.99 22.54
C GLN A 66 21.28 -16.05 23.25
N HIS A 67 20.39 -16.67 24.03
CA HIS A 67 19.69 -16.06 25.13
C HIS A 67 20.69 -15.73 26.27
N LYS A 68 20.65 -14.50 26.78
CA LYS A 68 20.76 -14.15 28.21
C LYS A 68 20.39 -12.68 28.35
N ALA A 69 19.14 -12.37 28.64
CA ALA A 69 18.61 -12.21 29.99
C ALA A 69 19.33 -11.10 30.78
N SER A 70 18.69 -9.94 30.84
CA SER A 70 18.77 -8.99 31.95
C SER A 70 17.39 -8.36 32.12
N SER A 71 16.61 -8.98 32.99
CA SER A 71 15.40 -8.46 33.58
C SER A 71 15.75 -7.46 34.69
N SER A 72 15.19 -6.24 34.66
CA SER A 72 14.22 -5.80 35.68
C SER A 72 13.79 -4.34 35.46
N ALA A 73 12.48 -4.16 35.29
CA ALA A 73 11.63 -3.16 35.93
C ALA A 73 12.13 -1.71 36.06
N ALA A 74 11.51 -0.82 35.27
CA ALA A 74 10.96 0.44 35.78
C ALA A 74 9.84 0.93 34.86
N ALA A 75 8.79 1.43 35.50
CA ALA A 75 7.50 1.79 34.95
C ALA A 75 7.54 2.88 33.87
N ALA A 76 6.65 2.77 32.88
CA ALA A 76 5.61 3.77 32.59
C ALA A 76 4.81 3.28 31.38
N ALA A 77 3.59 2.82 31.62
CA ALA A 77 2.58 2.72 30.58
C ALA A 77 2.11 4.14 30.22
N PRO A 78 2.09 4.53 28.94
CA PRO A 78 1.15 5.52 28.47
C PRO A 78 0.00 4.78 27.79
N SER A 79 -1.14 4.80 28.47
CA SER A 79 -2.48 4.95 27.92
C SER A 79 -2.67 4.54 26.46
N ALA A 80 -3.38 3.43 26.25
CA ALA A 80 -4.19 3.28 25.06
C ALA A 80 -5.19 4.45 24.99
N PRO A 81 -5.25 5.25 23.92
CA PRO A 81 -6.52 5.83 23.53
C PRO A 81 -7.21 4.84 22.61
N GLU A 82 -8.21 4.15 23.17
CA GLU A 82 -9.54 4.04 22.57
C GLU A 82 -9.74 4.92 21.32
N LYS A 83 -9.43 4.36 20.14
CA LYS A 83 -9.86 4.90 18.85
C LYS A 83 -10.84 3.97 18.12
N TRP A 84 -11.30 2.89 18.76
CA TRP A 84 -12.61 2.31 18.46
C TRP A 84 -13.70 3.10 19.19
N LYS A 85 -13.77 4.40 18.93
CA LYS A 85 -15.01 5.14 19.15
C LYS A 85 -15.89 4.84 17.95
N ARG A 86 -17.03 4.22 18.26
CA ARG A 86 -18.10 3.82 17.33
C ARG A 86 -18.52 4.95 16.37
N GLU A 87 -18.26 6.21 16.71
CA GLU A 87 -18.43 7.41 15.87
C GLU A 87 -17.52 7.55 14.63
N ASN A 88 -16.41 6.82 14.50
CA ASN A 88 -15.57 6.82 13.27
C ASN A 88 -15.82 5.59 12.37
N HIS A 89 -16.99 4.97 12.49
CA HIS A 89 -17.41 3.90 11.60
C HIS A 89 -18.18 4.47 10.39
N PRO A 90 -17.82 4.12 9.14
CA PRO A 90 -18.43 4.68 7.92
C PRO A 90 -19.90 4.30 7.69
N LYS A 91 -20.56 3.57 8.61
CA LYS A 91 -21.99 3.19 8.50
C LYS A 91 -22.97 3.98 9.39
N PHE A 92 -22.53 4.95 10.20
CA PHE A 92 -23.45 5.68 11.09
C PHE A 92 -23.42 7.21 10.97
N ARG A 93 -22.67 7.77 10.02
CA ARG A 93 -22.62 9.23 9.78
C ARG A 93 -23.55 9.75 8.70
N ASP A 94 -24.52 8.96 8.26
CA ASP A 94 -25.58 9.46 7.38
C ASP A 94 -26.94 8.93 7.80
N ALA A 95 -27.53 9.64 8.76
CA ALA A 95 -28.96 9.60 9.02
C ALA A 95 -29.55 11.00 8.77
N ALA A 96 -29.77 11.28 7.47
CA ALA A 96 -30.85 12.10 6.86
C ALA A 96 -30.91 13.62 7.13
N PRO A 97 -31.46 14.45 6.19
CA PRO A 97 -32.36 14.10 5.08
C PRO A 97 -31.88 14.51 3.66
N ALA A 98 -32.38 13.78 2.65
CA ALA A 98 -32.31 14.10 1.22
C ALA A 98 -32.90 15.50 0.90
N PRO A 99 -32.51 16.20 -0.20
CA PRO A 99 -32.94 15.85 -1.58
C PRO A 99 -31.94 16.27 -2.70
N PRO A 100 -32.27 16.10 -3.99
CA PRO A 100 -32.70 14.91 -4.71
C PRO A 100 -31.52 14.29 -5.49
N GLN A 101 -31.71 13.04 -5.88
CA GLN A 101 -30.96 12.38 -6.94
C GLN A 101 -30.82 13.30 -8.18
N GLN A 102 -29.59 13.65 -8.52
CA GLN A 102 -29.15 13.83 -9.90
C GLN A 102 -28.18 12.66 -10.09
N GLU A 103 -28.62 11.51 -10.59
CA GLU A 103 -28.69 11.29 -12.03
C GLU A 103 -27.47 11.87 -12.75
N GLU A 104 -26.27 11.51 -12.32
CA GLU A 104 -25.19 11.20 -13.27
C GLU A 104 -25.35 9.74 -13.73
N GLU A 105 -26.55 9.50 -14.29
CA GLU A 105 -26.71 8.72 -15.51
C GLU A 105 -26.14 9.55 -16.66
N GLU A 106 -24.90 10.03 -16.52
CA GLU A 106 -24.16 10.59 -17.64
C GLU A 106 -23.50 9.41 -18.29
N ALA A 107 -24.23 8.84 -19.25
CA ALA A 107 -23.72 8.03 -20.34
C ALA A 107 -22.29 7.51 -20.10
N ARG A 108 -22.15 6.44 -19.30
CA ARG A 108 -21.04 5.51 -19.56
C ARG A 108 -21.35 4.95 -20.94
N GLU A 109 -20.98 5.69 -21.96
CA GLU A 109 -20.70 5.15 -23.27
C GLU A 109 -19.97 3.86 -22.98
N LYS A 110 -20.58 2.74 -23.34
CA LYS A 110 -19.93 1.43 -23.22
C LYS A 110 -18.58 1.64 -23.85
N PRO A 111 -17.47 1.54 -23.09
CA PRO A 111 -16.19 1.96 -23.63
C PRO A 111 -15.98 1.15 -24.90
N ASN A 112 -15.74 1.83 -26.01
CA ASN A 112 -15.63 1.15 -27.29
C ASN A 112 -14.28 0.47 -27.34
N PHE A 113 -14.23 -0.76 -26.82
CA PHE A 113 -13.02 -1.56 -26.74
C PHE A 113 -12.66 -2.14 -28.10
N GLN A 114 -11.38 -2.05 -28.46
CA GLN A 114 -10.83 -2.68 -29.66
C GLN A 114 -9.99 -3.91 -29.31
N VAL A 115 -9.88 -4.83 -30.27
CA VAL A 115 -8.97 -5.98 -30.15
C VAL A 115 -7.55 -5.45 -30.02
N ASN A 116 -6.81 -5.98 -29.04
CA ASN A 116 -5.49 -5.56 -28.56
C ASN A 116 -5.46 -4.42 -27.53
N ASP A 117 -6.59 -3.88 -27.09
CA ASP A 117 -6.60 -2.92 -25.98
C ASP A 117 -6.17 -3.59 -24.66
N MET A 118 -5.36 -2.87 -23.88
CA MET A 118 -5.00 -3.23 -22.51
C MET A 118 -6.03 -2.64 -21.55
N VAL A 119 -6.72 -3.50 -20.81
CA VAL A 119 -7.74 -3.12 -19.83
C VAL A 119 -7.49 -3.77 -18.48
N LEU A 120 -8.09 -3.24 -17.42
CA LEU A 120 -8.09 -3.87 -16.11
C LEU A 120 -9.30 -4.81 -16.00
N ALA A 121 -9.06 -6.11 -15.99
CA ALA A 121 -10.09 -7.14 -15.86
C ALA A 121 -10.21 -7.62 -14.41
N LYS A 122 -11.45 -7.77 -13.93
CA LYS A 122 -11.70 -8.31 -12.61
C LYS A 122 -11.49 -9.83 -12.60
N TRP A 123 -10.66 -10.32 -11.69
CA TRP A 123 -10.46 -11.75 -11.51
C TRP A 123 -11.71 -12.39 -10.90
N HIS A 124 -12.34 -13.32 -11.60
CA HIS A 124 -13.64 -13.86 -11.17
C HIS A 124 -13.53 -14.78 -9.93
N SER A 125 -12.43 -15.52 -9.81
CA SER A 125 -12.26 -16.59 -8.81
C SER A 125 -11.00 -16.39 -7.97
N GLY A 126 -11.11 -15.72 -6.84
CA GLY A 126 -9.97 -15.44 -5.97
C GLY A 126 -10.22 -14.18 -5.15
N ASP A 127 -9.25 -13.28 -5.17
CA ASP A 127 -9.24 -11.98 -4.48
C ASP A 127 -10.22 -10.95 -5.08
N LYS A 128 -10.78 -11.23 -6.27
CA LYS A 128 -11.70 -10.33 -6.99
C LYS A 128 -11.10 -8.96 -7.34
N GLY A 129 -9.78 -8.87 -7.39
CA GLY A 129 -9.02 -7.70 -7.80
C GLY A 129 -9.03 -7.50 -9.31
N PHE A 130 -8.49 -6.36 -9.73
CA PHE A 130 -8.41 -5.95 -11.13
C PHE A 130 -6.97 -6.10 -11.63
N TYR A 131 -6.79 -6.80 -12.74
CA TYR A 131 -5.48 -7.13 -13.31
C TYR A 131 -5.41 -6.72 -14.78
N PRO A 132 -4.22 -6.31 -15.29
CA PRO A 132 -4.03 -6.02 -16.71
C PRO A 132 -4.36 -7.25 -17.57
N ALA A 133 -5.22 -7.05 -18.55
CA ALA A 133 -5.63 -8.07 -19.52
C ALA A 133 -5.77 -7.43 -20.90
N ARG A 134 -5.37 -8.18 -21.94
CA ARG A 134 -5.50 -7.76 -23.33
C ARG A 134 -6.80 -8.32 -23.92
N ILE A 135 -7.57 -7.47 -24.61
CA ILE A 135 -8.77 -7.88 -25.33
C ILE A 135 -8.36 -8.65 -26.60
N THR A 136 -8.82 -9.90 -26.72
CA THR A 136 -8.55 -10.80 -27.86
C THR A 136 -9.79 -11.04 -28.70
#